data_AF-A0A0X8GR52-F1
#
_entry.id   AF-A0A0X8GR52-F1
#
_cell.length_a   1.000
_cell.length_b   1.000
_cell.length_c   1.000
_cell.angle_alpha   90.00
_cell.angle_beta   90.00
_cell.angle_gamma   90.00
#
_symmetry.space_group_name_H-M   'P 1'
#
loop_
_entity.id
_entity.type
_entity.pdbx_description
1 polymer ?
#
loop_
_entity_poly.entity_id
_entity_poly.type
_entity_poly.pdbx_seq_one_letter_code
_entity_poly.pdbx_strand_id
1 'polypeptide(L)'
;MSRLGGYTYTYLRCYYRLENNSAKPATSYAWAIDPSSGAYYKLYGNWWADGQFQWKNMFYTDVAQATMSSVCRKTLDQQGVKTPLALVAAANNALSFNATVWTNDQATQSHTISKVIAFGDSLSDTQNMYNASMWKLPNSKAWFIGRFSNDKVWVEYLAESLKLPLYNWAIGGSAADTHLVVPGLIQQVQSWTEYMSQAPAYRPENTLFTMLIGGNDLLNYGRTVDQLIAGQTTALDQLIAAGGRNILLLNLPNISRVPVFKMRNDADKVAAQVVEYNQRLTMLVAALRMKHGNRLNIQLFDTGAMFTDLLDHPAKYNVKNTTSSCLDINSTASTVYLQAQKPRKECTNPDEFVFWDNMHPTTNTHRLLGKFTGDFAKQYFVNLPVN
;
A
#
# COMPACT_ATOMS: atom_id res chain seq x y z
N MET A 1 -21.01 -20.84 -7.07
CA MET A 1 -20.11 -19.80 -7.59
C MET A 1 -20.86 -18.48 -7.55
N SER A 2 -20.50 -17.56 -6.66
CA SER A 2 -20.97 -16.18 -6.73
C SER A 2 -20.47 -15.58 -8.04
N ARG A 3 -21.35 -14.94 -8.82
CA ARG A 3 -21.01 -14.25 -10.07
C ARG A 3 -20.94 -12.76 -9.78
N LEU A 4 -20.22 -11.99 -10.61
CA LEU A 4 -20.32 -10.53 -10.64
C LEU A 4 -21.79 -10.10 -10.53
N GLY A 5 -22.05 -9.03 -9.76
CA GLY A 5 -23.38 -8.43 -9.70
C GLY A 5 -23.85 -7.95 -11.07
N GLY A 6 -25.15 -7.63 -11.20
CA GLY A 6 -25.71 -7.13 -12.47
C GLY A 6 -24.99 -5.88 -13.00
N TYR A 7 -24.94 -5.74 -14.33
CA TYR A 7 -24.33 -4.58 -14.98
C TYR A 7 -25.08 -3.31 -14.60
N THR A 8 -24.36 -2.31 -14.14
CA THR A 8 -24.89 -1.08 -13.53
C THR A 8 -23.90 0.06 -13.71
N TYR A 9 -24.05 1.13 -12.93
CA TYR A 9 -23.08 2.21 -12.82
C TYR A 9 -22.85 2.62 -11.35
N THR A 10 -21.78 3.36 -11.14
CA THR A 10 -21.46 4.08 -9.90
C THR A 10 -20.91 5.47 -10.23
N TYR A 11 -20.56 6.26 -9.22
CA TYR A 11 -19.91 7.57 -9.36
C TYR A 11 -18.48 7.53 -8.83
N LEU A 12 -17.70 8.54 -9.18
CA LEU A 12 -16.32 8.69 -8.71
C LEU A 12 -16.18 9.83 -7.70
N ARG A 13 -15.51 9.55 -6.59
CA ARG A 13 -14.95 10.57 -5.69
C ARG A 13 -13.52 10.89 -6.09
N CYS A 14 -13.25 12.18 -6.25
CA CYS A 14 -11.95 12.73 -6.59
C CYS A 14 -11.39 13.43 -5.37
N TYR A 15 -10.56 12.73 -4.60
CA TYR A 15 -9.97 13.27 -3.39
C TYR A 15 -8.78 14.18 -3.69
N TYR A 16 -8.62 15.19 -2.86
CA TYR A 16 -7.53 16.15 -2.93
C TYR A 16 -7.16 16.64 -1.54
N ARG A 17 -5.92 17.11 -1.39
CA ARG A 17 -5.45 17.76 -0.16
C ARG A 17 -6.00 19.18 -0.08
N LEU A 18 -6.46 19.60 1.09
CA LEU A 18 -7.03 20.93 1.30
C LEU A 18 -5.99 22.06 1.17
N GLU A 19 -4.76 21.81 1.61
CA GLU A 19 -3.66 22.78 1.56
C GLU A 19 -2.48 22.17 0.82
N ASN A 20 -1.73 22.95 0.03
CA ASN A 20 -0.52 22.44 -0.64
C ASN A 20 0.68 22.37 0.34
N ASN A 21 0.53 21.60 1.42
CA ASN A 21 1.50 21.45 2.48
C ASN A 21 1.46 20.02 3.03
N SER A 22 2.59 19.29 2.90
CA SER A 22 2.71 17.90 3.34
C SER A 22 2.59 17.73 4.87
N ALA A 23 2.75 18.79 5.65
CA ALA A 23 2.53 18.81 7.10
C ALA A 23 1.04 18.85 7.49
N LYS A 24 0.15 19.10 6.50
CA LYS A 24 -1.29 19.23 6.70
C LYS A 24 -2.03 18.18 5.86
N PRO A 25 -2.19 16.94 6.37
CA PRO A 25 -2.70 15.79 5.61
C PRO A 25 -4.21 15.78 5.38
N ALA A 26 -4.93 16.81 5.83
CA ALA A 26 -6.37 16.90 5.66
C ALA A 26 -6.77 16.94 4.18
N THR A 27 -7.77 16.13 3.84
CA THR A 27 -8.29 15.98 2.48
C THR A 27 -9.80 16.23 2.43
N SER A 28 -10.29 16.57 1.25
CA SER A 28 -11.71 16.50 0.90
C SER A 28 -11.87 15.79 -0.44
N TYR A 29 -13.09 15.67 -0.94
CA TYR A 29 -13.37 15.16 -2.29
C TYR A 29 -14.39 16.01 -3.02
N ALA A 30 -14.33 15.94 -4.34
CA ALA A 30 -15.40 16.35 -5.24
C ALA A 30 -15.98 15.10 -5.92
N TRP A 31 -17.26 15.12 -6.27
CA TRP A 31 -17.81 14.15 -7.20
C TRP A 31 -17.33 14.48 -8.61
N ALA A 32 -16.85 13.47 -9.34
CA ALA A 32 -16.45 13.62 -10.73
C ALA A 32 -17.59 14.15 -11.59
N ILE A 33 -17.27 15.10 -12.47
CA ILE A 33 -18.19 15.70 -13.43
C ILE A 33 -17.82 15.24 -14.84
N ASP A 34 -18.83 14.85 -15.61
CA ASP A 34 -18.68 14.56 -17.02
C ASP A 34 -18.42 15.87 -17.78
N PRO A 35 -17.26 16.02 -18.44
CA PRO A 35 -16.88 17.28 -19.08
C PRO A 35 -17.76 17.64 -20.29
N SER A 36 -18.50 16.68 -20.86
CA SER A 36 -19.36 16.91 -22.03
C SER A 36 -20.75 17.41 -21.64
N SER A 37 -21.29 16.95 -20.51
CA SER A 37 -22.68 17.23 -20.10
C SER A 37 -22.79 18.12 -18.86
N GLY A 38 -21.73 18.24 -18.06
CA GLY A 38 -21.77 18.92 -16.76
C GLY A 38 -22.50 18.12 -15.66
N ALA A 39 -23.01 16.93 -15.97
CA ALA A 39 -23.63 16.05 -14.99
C ALA A 39 -22.58 15.25 -14.18
N TYR A 40 -23.00 14.57 -13.11
CA TYR A 40 -22.11 13.64 -12.41
C TYR A 40 -21.65 12.50 -13.34
N TYR A 41 -20.34 12.26 -13.36
CA TYR A 41 -19.72 11.22 -14.17
C TYR A 41 -20.18 9.83 -13.70
N LYS A 42 -20.78 9.06 -14.60
CA LYS A 42 -21.21 7.69 -14.35
C LYS A 42 -20.16 6.71 -14.88
N LEU A 43 -19.66 5.87 -13.99
CA LEU A 43 -18.76 4.78 -14.31
C LEU A 43 -19.57 3.49 -14.42
N TYR A 44 -19.60 2.89 -15.61
CA TYR A 44 -20.38 1.67 -15.86
C TYR A 44 -19.55 0.40 -15.62
N GLY A 45 -20.20 -0.67 -15.15
CA GLY A 45 -19.53 -1.88 -14.73
C GLY A 45 -20.34 -2.73 -13.74
N ASN A 46 -19.65 -3.53 -12.93
CA ASN A 46 -20.25 -4.51 -12.03
C ASN A 46 -19.65 -4.40 -10.62
N TRP A 47 -20.50 -4.57 -9.61
CA TRP A 47 -20.05 -4.71 -8.22
C TRP A 47 -19.77 -6.17 -7.87
N TRP A 48 -18.78 -6.40 -7.03
CA TRP A 48 -18.64 -7.67 -6.31
C TRP A 48 -17.91 -7.46 -4.97
N ALA A 49 -18.22 -8.31 -4.01
CA ALA A 49 -17.65 -8.34 -2.67
C ALA A 49 -17.31 -9.78 -2.32
N ASP A 50 -16.19 -9.98 -1.63
CA ASP A 50 -15.80 -11.30 -1.15
C ASP A 50 -16.56 -11.70 0.13
N GLY A 51 -16.51 -13.00 0.45
CA GLY A 51 -17.12 -13.52 1.67
C GLY A 51 -16.32 -13.19 2.93
N GLN A 52 -15.01 -12.95 2.78
CA GLN A 52 -14.06 -12.74 3.87
C GLN A 52 -14.09 -11.32 4.43
N PHE A 53 -14.33 -10.32 3.58
CA PHE A 53 -14.33 -8.90 3.94
C PHE A 53 -15.57 -8.21 3.37
N GLN A 54 -16.78 -8.58 3.83
CA GLN A 54 -18.05 -8.12 3.24
C GLN A 54 -18.28 -6.58 3.20
N TRP A 55 -17.46 -5.78 3.88
CA TRP A 55 -17.46 -4.31 3.79
C TRP A 55 -16.56 -3.76 2.66
N LYS A 56 -15.76 -4.61 2.02
CA LYS A 56 -14.95 -4.30 0.85
C LYS A 56 -15.77 -4.63 -0.39
N ASN A 57 -16.14 -3.61 -1.14
CA ASN A 57 -16.71 -3.76 -2.47
C ASN A 57 -15.64 -3.34 -3.48
N MET A 58 -15.50 -4.09 -4.58
CA MET A 58 -14.73 -3.67 -5.74
C MET A 58 -15.67 -3.45 -6.93
N PHE A 59 -15.43 -2.37 -7.67
CA PHE A 59 -16.17 -2.07 -8.89
C PHE A 59 -15.33 -2.41 -10.11
N TYR A 60 -15.81 -3.32 -10.95
CA TYR A 60 -15.14 -3.80 -12.15
C TYR A 60 -15.65 -3.03 -13.36
N THR A 61 -14.76 -2.44 -14.15
CA THR A 61 -15.11 -1.61 -15.30
C THR A 61 -14.11 -1.79 -16.43
N ASP A 62 -14.52 -1.55 -17.67
CA ASP A 62 -13.60 -1.52 -18.81
C ASP A 62 -12.93 -0.14 -19.00
N VAL A 63 -13.29 0.84 -18.17
CA VAL A 63 -12.68 2.18 -18.22
C VAL A 63 -11.27 2.15 -17.60
N ALA A 64 -10.30 2.66 -18.36
CA ALA A 64 -8.92 2.75 -17.92
C ALA A 64 -8.73 3.69 -16.71
N GLN A 65 -7.82 3.33 -15.80
CA GLN A 65 -7.45 4.15 -14.64
C GLN A 65 -7.06 5.59 -15.03
N ALA A 66 -6.23 5.74 -16.08
CA ALA A 66 -5.80 7.06 -16.56
C ALA A 66 -6.98 7.96 -17.00
N THR A 67 -8.02 7.37 -17.59
CA THR A 67 -9.24 8.09 -17.96
C THR A 67 -9.96 8.61 -16.72
N MET A 68 -10.13 7.75 -15.70
CA MET A 68 -10.76 8.14 -14.44
C MET A 68 -9.96 9.21 -13.70
N SER A 69 -8.63 9.08 -13.64
CA SER A 69 -7.75 10.11 -13.09
C SER A 69 -7.86 11.44 -13.85
N SER A 70 -7.95 11.40 -15.18
CA SER A 70 -8.13 12.60 -16.02
C SER A 70 -9.47 13.28 -15.75
N VAL A 71 -10.57 12.52 -15.67
CA VAL A 71 -11.89 13.05 -15.30
C VAL A 71 -11.83 13.74 -13.94
N CYS A 72 -11.22 13.10 -12.94
CA CYS A 72 -11.07 13.69 -11.62
C CYS A 72 -10.19 14.95 -11.63
N ARG A 73 -9.06 14.92 -12.33
CA ARG A 73 -8.18 16.10 -12.44
C ARG A 73 -8.91 17.28 -13.07
N LYS A 74 -9.62 17.07 -14.18
CA LYS A 74 -10.44 18.11 -14.85
C LYS A 74 -11.53 18.66 -13.93
N THR A 75 -12.23 17.79 -13.20
CA THR A 75 -13.24 18.18 -12.21
C THR A 75 -12.66 19.12 -11.16
N LEU A 76 -11.51 18.75 -10.59
CA LEU A 76 -10.83 19.54 -9.57
C LEU A 76 -10.29 20.87 -10.12
N ASP A 77 -9.78 20.88 -11.35
CA ASP A 77 -9.31 22.10 -12.03
C ASP A 77 -10.44 23.11 -12.24
N GLN A 78 -11.63 22.64 -12.65
CA GLN A 78 -12.83 23.47 -12.79
C GLN A 78 -13.30 24.07 -11.46
N GLN A 79 -13.01 23.40 -10.34
CA GLN A 79 -13.31 23.89 -8.99
C GLN A 79 -12.16 24.72 -8.39
N GLY A 80 -11.11 25.03 -9.16
CA GLY A 80 -9.98 25.83 -8.69
C GLY A 80 -9.02 25.10 -7.74
N VAL A 81 -9.19 23.79 -7.53
CA VAL A 81 -8.30 22.99 -6.67
C VAL A 81 -6.98 22.76 -7.39
N LYS A 82 -5.87 23.29 -6.86
CA LYS A 82 -4.53 23.14 -7.47
C LYS A 82 -3.67 22.02 -6.90
N THR A 83 -4.09 21.42 -5.78
CA THR A 83 -3.37 20.30 -5.18
C THR A 83 -3.49 19.04 -6.06
N PRO A 84 -2.49 18.15 -6.04
CA PRO A 84 -2.54 16.89 -6.79
C PRO A 84 -3.73 16.01 -6.40
N LEU A 85 -4.14 15.15 -7.34
CA LEU A 85 -5.15 14.11 -7.09
C LEU A 85 -4.62 13.12 -6.05
N ALA A 86 -5.36 12.93 -4.96
CA ALA A 86 -4.96 12.11 -3.81
C ALA A 86 -5.48 10.66 -3.90
N LEU A 87 -6.71 10.49 -4.37
CA LEU A 87 -7.37 9.19 -4.50
C LEU A 87 -8.55 9.32 -5.46
N VAL A 88 -8.77 8.29 -6.27
CA VAL A 88 -10.02 8.06 -7.00
C VAL A 88 -10.70 6.85 -6.39
N ALA A 89 -11.98 6.97 -6.03
CA ALA A 89 -12.75 5.87 -5.46
C ALA A 89 -14.16 5.82 -6.04
N ALA A 90 -14.69 4.61 -6.24
CA ALA A 90 -16.09 4.41 -6.57
C ALA A 90 -16.98 4.59 -5.33
N ALA A 91 -18.12 5.25 -5.51
CA ALA A 91 -19.13 5.42 -4.46
C ALA A 91 -20.49 5.76 -5.08
N ASN A 92 -21.57 5.19 -4.54
CA ASN A 92 -22.93 5.47 -5.04
C ASN A 92 -23.54 6.74 -4.41
N ASN A 93 -23.09 7.11 -3.22
CA ASN A 93 -23.57 8.28 -2.47
C ASN A 93 -22.53 8.69 -1.40
N ALA A 94 -22.81 9.74 -0.64
CA ALA A 94 -21.91 10.26 0.39
C ALA A 94 -21.64 9.30 1.56
N LEU A 95 -22.53 8.31 1.82
CA LEU A 95 -22.38 7.32 2.89
C LEU A 95 -21.61 6.07 2.45
N SER A 96 -21.36 5.90 1.15
CA SER A 96 -20.57 4.77 0.66
C SER A 96 -19.12 4.86 1.14
N PHE A 97 -18.49 3.73 1.42
CA PHE A 97 -17.04 3.66 1.60
C PHE A 97 -16.30 3.97 0.29
N ASN A 98 -14.98 4.13 0.37
CA ASN A 98 -14.14 4.31 -0.81
C ASN A 98 -13.86 2.96 -1.44
N ALA A 99 -14.63 2.57 -2.46
CA ALA A 99 -14.40 1.33 -3.17
C ALA A 99 -13.28 1.46 -4.19
N THR A 100 -12.44 0.44 -4.28
CA THR A 100 -11.45 0.29 -5.34
C THR A 100 -12.16 0.06 -6.67
N VAL A 101 -11.68 0.72 -7.73
CA VAL A 101 -12.13 0.48 -9.09
C VAL A 101 -11.11 -0.38 -9.81
N TRP A 102 -11.49 -1.58 -10.22
CA TRP A 102 -10.69 -2.48 -11.03
C TRP A 102 -10.96 -2.25 -12.53
N THR A 103 -9.92 -1.94 -13.28
CA THR A 103 -10.00 -1.94 -14.75
C THR A 103 -9.80 -3.37 -15.26
N ASN A 104 -10.81 -3.90 -15.96
CA ASN A 104 -10.78 -5.23 -16.54
C ASN A 104 -9.68 -5.36 -17.61
N ASP A 105 -9.09 -6.54 -17.67
CA ASP A 105 -8.13 -6.87 -18.71
C ASP A 105 -8.87 -7.20 -20.01
N GLN A 106 -8.24 -6.89 -21.14
CA GLN A 106 -8.76 -7.28 -22.45
C GLN A 106 -8.60 -8.79 -22.66
N ALA A 107 -9.45 -9.41 -23.48
CA ALA A 107 -9.35 -10.85 -23.76
C ALA A 107 -8.02 -11.23 -24.42
N THR A 108 -7.53 -10.37 -25.32
CA THR A 108 -6.21 -10.50 -25.97
C THR A 108 -5.18 -9.71 -25.19
N GLN A 109 -4.20 -10.41 -24.61
CA GLN A 109 -3.13 -9.83 -23.79
C GLN A 109 -1.76 -10.33 -24.25
N SER A 110 -0.77 -9.43 -24.20
CA SER A 110 0.64 -9.79 -24.24
C SER A 110 1.08 -10.37 -22.89
N HIS A 111 2.29 -10.96 -22.83
CA HIS A 111 2.90 -11.44 -21.58
C HIS A 111 3.59 -10.31 -20.79
N THR A 112 3.03 -9.10 -20.83
CA THR A 112 3.58 -7.91 -20.19
C THR A 112 2.91 -7.72 -18.84
N ILE A 113 3.71 -7.34 -17.84
CA ILE A 113 3.20 -6.87 -16.55
C ILE A 113 2.34 -5.64 -16.78
N SER A 114 1.08 -5.71 -16.35
CA SER A 114 0.05 -4.69 -16.62
C SER A 114 -0.48 -4.00 -15.37
N LYS A 115 -0.11 -4.48 -14.19
CA LYS A 115 -0.57 -3.95 -12.90
C LYS A 115 0.34 -4.36 -11.75
N VAL A 116 0.28 -3.58 -10.68
CA VAL A 116 0.90 -3.88 -9.38
C VAL A 116 -0.18 -4.30 -8.40
N ILE A 117 0.03 -5.40 -7.69
CA ILE A 117 -0.80 -5.82 -6.57
C ILE A 117 0.04 -5.87 -5.31
N ALA A 118 -0.34 -5.08 -4.30
CA ALA A 118 0.39 -4.97 -3.05
C ALA A 118 -0.25 -5.79 -1.92
N PHE A 119 0.58 -6.57 -1.24
CA PHE A 119 0.27 -7.23 0.03
C PHE A 119 1.20 -6.69 1.12
N GLY A 120 0.73 -6.69 2.38
CA GLY A 120 1.55 -6.21 3.48
C GLY A 120 0.76 -5.60 4.63
N ASP A 121 1.39 -4.68 5.33
CA ASP A 121 0.83 -4.01 6.50
C ASP A 121 0.63 -2.49 6.29
N SER A 122 0.73 -1.70 7.37
CA SER A 122 0.57 -0.25 7.38
C SER A 122 1.59 0.50 6.52
N LEU A 123 2.76 -0.09 6.23
CA LEU A 123 3.73 0.54 5.32
C LEU A 123 3.25 0.53 3.87
N SER A 124 2.25 -0.28 3.53
CA SER A 124 1.72 -0.41 2.17
C SER A 124 0.23 -0.10 2.07
N ASP A 125 -0.54 -0.14 3.15
CA ASP A 125 -1.99 0.13 3.14
C ASP A 125 -2.32 1.57 2.69
N THR A 126 -3.27 1.67 1.76
CA THR A 126 -3.77 2.94 1.23
C THR A 126 -5.19 3.28 1.67
N GLN A 127 -6.03 2.30 2.01
CA GLN A 127 -7.46 2.49 2.32
C GLN A 127 -8.10 1.36 3.13
N ASN A 128 -7.52 0.16 3.20
CA ASN A 128 -8.21 -1.01 3.74
C ASN A 128 -8.55 -0.83 5.22
N MET A 129 -7.56 -0.54 6.07
CA MET A 129 -7.82 -0.30 7.49
C MET A 129 -8.68 0.95 7.72
N TYR A 130 -8.55 1.95 6.86
CA TYR A 130 -9.35 3.17 6.92
C TYR A 130 -10.83 2.89 6.67
N ASN A 131 -11.18 2.12 5.63
CA ASN A 131 -12.55 1.69 5.40
C ASN A 131 -13.03 0.75 6.53
N ALA A 132 -12.20 -0.20 6.99
CA ALA A 132 -12.54 -1.14 8.07
C ALA A 132 -12.94 -0.44 9.37
N SER A 133 -12.26 0.67 9.68
CA SER A 133 -12.44 1.46 10.88
C SER A 133 -13.53 2.53 10.75
N MET A 134 -14.31 2.51 9.67
CA MET A 134 -15.27 3.56 9.35
C MET A 134 -14.63 4.95 9.27
N TRP A 135 -13.47 5.03 8.61
CA TRP A 135 -12.67 6.24 8.40
C TRP A 135 -12.10 6.87 9.66
N LYS A 136 -11.87 6.07 10.71
CA LYS A 136 -11.32 6.54 11.99
C LYS A 136 -9.82 6.26 12.16
N LEU A 137 -9.29 5.23 11.49
CA LEU A 137 -7.94 4.74 11.67
C LEU A 137 -7.19 4.64 10.31
N PRO A 138 -6.08 5.36 10.11
CA PRO A 138 -5.56 6.42 10.97
C PRO A 138 -6.43 7.70 10.87
N ASN A 139 -6.34 8.56 11.89
CA ASN A 139 -7.12 9.80 11.97
C ASN A 139 -6.76 10.77 10.84
N SER A 140 -7.73 11.14 10.01
CA SER A 140 -7.51 11.96 8.80
C SER A 140 -7.06 13.40 9.06
N LYS A 141 -7.04 13.86 10.31
CA LYS A 141 -6.46 15.17 10.69
C LYS A 141 -4.94 15.12 10.84
N ALA A 142 -4.36 13.94 11.01
CA ALA A 142 -2.92 13.75 11.24
C ALA A 142 -2.26 12.75 10.29
N TRP A 143 -3.02 11.93 9.58
CA TRP A 143 -2.52 11.02 8.55
C TRP A 143 -3.27 11.22 7.26
N PHE A 144 -2.60 11.00 6.13
CA PHE A 144 -3.14 11.30 4.82
C PHE A 144 -4.14 10.24 4.38
N ILE A 145 -5.43 10.58 4.39
CA ILE A 145 -6.57 9.76 3.97
C ILE A 145 -6.25 8.25 3.88
N GLY A 146 -6.19 7.62 5.05
CA GLY A 146 -6.01 6.16 5.19
C GLY A 146 -4.59 5.60 5.08
N ARG A 147 -3.61 6.39 4.63
CA ARG A 147 -2.18 6.01 4.65
C ARG A 147 -1.60 6.24 6.03
N PHE A 148 -0.76 5.33 6.51
CA PHE A 148 0.03 5.54 7.73
C PHE A 148 1.26 6.41 7.43
N SER A 149 1.04 7.58 6.84
CA SER A 149 2.05 8.56 6.44
C SER A 149 1.38 9.92 6.27
N ASN A 150 2.18 10.94 5.96
CA ASN A 150 1.69 12.28 5.66
C ASN A 150 1.31 12.51 4.19
N ASP A 151 1.54 11.54 3.30
CA ASP A 151 1.03 11.48 1.91
C ASP A 151 1.15 10.02 1.41
N LYS A 152 1.30 9.81 0.10
CA LYS A 152 1.50 8.50 -0.56
C LYS A 152 2.52 7.60 0.16
N VAL A 153 2.25 6.29 0.08
CA VAL A 153 3.17 5.23 0.51
C VAL A 153 3.98 4.68 -0.68
N TRP A 154 4.99 3.86 -0.38
CA TRP A 154 6.01 3.45 -1.36
C TRP A 154 5.44 2.70 -2.57
N VAL A 155 4.39 1.88 -2.38
CA VAL A 155 3.74 1.13 -3.47
C VAL A 155 3.06 2.06 -4.49
N GLU A 156 2.58 3.23 -4.05
CA GLU A 156 2.01 4.24 -4.94
C GLU A 156 3.12 4.85 -5.81
N TYR A 157 4.26 5.20 -5.22
CA TYR A 157 5.43 5.70 -5.95
C TYR A 157 6.08 4.64 -6.86
N LEU A 158 6.10 3.37 -6.44
CA LEU A 158 6.53 2.26 -7.29
C LEU A 158 5.65 2.17 -8.53
N ALA A 159 4.33 2.12 -8.34
CA ALA A 159 3.36 2.02 -9.44
C ALA A 159 3.47 3.22 -10.39
N GLU A 160 3.66 4.43 -9.88
CA GLU A 160 3.94 5.63 -10.69
C GLU A 160 5.23 5.51 -11.49
N SER A 161 6.32 5.05 -10.87
CA SER A 161 7.62 4.84 -11.53
C SER A 161 7.53 3.81 -12.67
N LEU A 162 6.64 2.83 -12.53
CA LEU A 162 6.36 1.80 -13.53
C LEU A 162 5.23 2.18 -14.51
N LYS A 163 4.53 3.30 -14.27
CA LYS A 163 3.31 3.71 -15.00
C LYS A 163 2.23 2.62 -15.03
N LEU A 164 2.09 1.89 -13.93
CA LEU A 164 1.12 0.80 -13.79
C LEU A 164 0.01 1.17 -12.80
N PRO A 165 -1.21 0.65 -12.97
CA PRO A 165 -2.23 0.74 -11.95
C PRO A 165 -1.84 -0.08 -10.71
N LEU A 166 -2.19 0.43 -9.53
CA LEU A 166 -1.98 -0.23 -8.24
C LEU A 166 -3.32 -0.70 -7.67
N TYR A 167 -3.36 -1.96 -7.24
CA TYR A 167 -4.44 -2.51 -6.41
C TYR A 167 -3.86 -3.04 -5.11
N ASN A 168 -4.52 -2.76 -3.99
CA ASN A 168 -3.90 -2.92 -2.68
C ASN A 168 -4.73 -3.81 -1.74
N TRP A 169 -4.11 -4.89 -1.30
CA TRP A 169 -4.62 -5.81 -0.28
C TRP A 169 -3.94 -5.66 1.07
N ALA A 170 -2.89 -4.84 1.19
CA ALA A 170 -2.25 -4.57 2.48
C ALA A 170 -3.23 -3.92 3.47
N ILE A 171 -3.13 -4.29 4.74
CA ILE A 171 -4.02 -3.78 5.80
C ILE A 171 -3.16 -3.31 6.97
N GLY A 172 -3.39 -2.08 7.44
CA GLY A 172 -2.71 -1.55 8.61
C GLY A 172 -2.84 -2.46 9.82
N GLY A 173 -1.72 -2.81 10.46
CA GLY A 173 -1.70 -3.75 11.57
C GLY A 173 -1.77 -5.24 11.17
N SER A 174 -1.72 -5.59 9.89
CA SER A 174 -1.58 -6.99 9.50
C SER A 174 -0.25 -7.58 9.97
N ALA A 175 -0.32 -8.88 10.23
CA ALA A 175 0.82 -9.75 10.47
C ALA A 175 0.87 -10.88 9.42
N ALA A 176 1.77 -11.85 9.55
CA ALA A 176 1.82 -12.99 8.62
C ALA A 176 0.51 -13.81 8.63
N ASP A 177 -0.08 -14.01 9.79
CA ASP A 177 -1.38 -14.62 10.04
C ASP A 177 -2.34 -13.64 10.75
N THR A 178 -3.62 -14.03 10.87
CA THR A 178 -4.64 -13.19 11.51
C THR A 178 -4.24 -12.83 12.94
N HIS A 179 -4.34 -11.55 13.28
CA HIS A 179 -4.19 -11.08 14.66
C HIS A 179 -5.50 -10.48 15.15
N LEU A 180 -6.13 -11.09 16.16
CA LEU A 180 -7.46 -10.71 16.64
C LEU A 180 -8.47 -10.70 15.47
N VAL A 181 -8.94 -9.51 15.10
CA VAL A 181 -9.88 -9.28 13.99
C VAL A 181 -9.20 -8.75 12.74
N VAL A 182 -7.90 -8.46 12.79
CA VAL A 182 -7.13 -7.94 11.65
C VAL A 182 -6.59 -9.11 10.83
N PRO A 183 -7.02 -9.27 9.57
CA PRO A 183 -6.59 -10.40 8.77
C PRO A 183 -5.10 -10.33 8.42
N GLY A 184 -4.45 -11.48 8.39
CA GLY A 184 -3.03 -11.58 8.07
C GLY A 184 -2.75 -11.64 6.57
N LEU A 185 -1.47 -11.72 6.24
CA LEU A 185 -1.00 -11.86 4.87
C LEU A 185 -1.62 -13.05 4.13
N ILE A 186 -1.80 -14.20 4.82
CA ILE A 186 -2.46 -15.37 4.24
C ILE A 186 -3.87 -15.02 3.77
N GLN A 187 -4.66 -14.34 4.61
CA GLN A 187 -6.03 -13.95 4.28
C GLN A 187 -6.06 -12.89 3.16
N GLN A 188 -5.05 -12.02 3.08
CA GLN A 188 -4.92 -11.07 1.98
C GLN A 188 -4.77 -11.79 0.63
N VAL A 189 -3.92 -12.82 0.55
CA VAL A 189 -3.74 -13.63 -0.67
C VAL A 189 -5.00 -14.44 -1.01
N GLN A 190 -5.67 -15.00 0.00
CA GLN A 190 -6.93 -15.71 -0.19
C GLN A 190 -8.03 -14.79 -0.75
N SER A 191 -8.23 -13.62 -0.13
CA SER A 191 -9.18 -12.61 -0.61
C SER A 191 -8.85 -12.15 -2.03
N TRP A 192 -7.58 -11.85 -2.33
CA TRP A 192 -7.17 -11.52 -3.70
C TRP A 192 -7.60 -12.61 -4.69
N THR A 193 -7.36 -13.88 -4.38
CA THR A 193 -7.76 -15.00 -5.23
C THR A 193 -9.28 -15.03 -5.46
N GLU A 194 -10.07 -14.75 -4.42
CA GLU A 194 -11.54 -14.67 -4.52
C GLU A 194 -12.00 -13.52 -5.43
N TYR A 195 -11.49 -12.29 -5.26
CA TYR A 195 -11.80 -11.17 -6.16
C TYR A 195 -11.37 -11.45 -7.60
N MET A 196 -10.17 -11.97 -7.79
CA MET A 196 -9.62 -12.22 -9.12
C MET A 196 -10.35 -13.33 -9.87
N SER A 197 -11.01 -14.26 -9.17
CA SER A 197 -11.90 -15.25 -9.79
C SER A 197 -13.06 -14.61 -10.56
N GLN A 198 -13.39 -13.35 -10.26
CA GLN A 198 -14.44 -12.58 -10.90
C GLN A 198 -13.92 -11.61 -11.96
N ALA A 199 -12.61 -11.35 -11.99
CA ALA A 199 -12.01 -10.40 -12.91
C ALA A 199 -11.95 -10.99 -14.33
N PRO A 200 -12.67 -10.40 -15.32
CA PRO A 200 -12.64 -10.87 -16.70
C PRO A 200 -11.23 -10.88 -17.26
N ALA A 201 -10.88 -11.99 -17.94
CA ALA A 201 -9.61 -12.22 -18.61
C ALA A 201 -8.35 -12.05 -17.72
N TYR A 202 -8.48 -12.00 -16.40
CA TYR A 202 -7.32 -11.77 -15.54
C TYR A 202 -6.28 -12.88 -15.63
N ARG A 203 -5.00 -12.50 -15.78
CA ARG A 203 -3.85 -13.39 -15.85
C ARG A 203 -2.86 -13.06 -14.72
N PRO A 204 -2.78 -13.86 -13.64
CA PRO A 204 -1.88 -13.61 -12.52
C PRO A 204 -0.40 -13.45 -12.92
N GLU A 205 0.05 -14.12 -13.98
CA GLU A 205 1.40 -14.01 -14.52
C GLU A 205 1.72 -12.64 -15.15
N ASN A 206 0.70 -11.83 -15.45
CA ASN A 206 0.81 -10.45 -15.96
C ASN A 206 0.73 -9.40 -14.84
N THR A 207 0.90 -9.80 -13.58
CA THR A 207 0.89 -8.93 -12.41
C THR A 207 2.25 -8.93 -11.72
N LEU A 208 2.71 -7.74 -11.28
CA LEU A 208 3.79 -7.60 -10.32
C LEU A 208 3.19 -7.59 -8.91
N PHE A 209 3.43 -8.65 -8.16
CA PHE A 209 3.04 -8.72 -6.75
C PHE A 209 4.14 -8.14 -5.88
N THR A 210 3.76 -7.32 -4.89
CA THR A 210 4.70 -6.81 -3.91
C THR A 210 4.34 -7.27 -2.51
N MET A 211 5.33 -7.51 -1.66
CA MET A 211 5.09 -7.93 -0.28
C MET A 211 6.13 -7.34 0.67
N LEU A 212 5.64 -6.58 1.66
CA LEU A 212 6.39 -6.09 2.81
C LEU A 212 5.53 -6.32 4.06
N ILE A 213 5.97 -7.20 4.95
CA ILE A 213 5.24 -7.66 6.14
C ILE A 213 6.22 -7.97 7.27
N GLY A 214 5.72 -8.11 8.49
CA GLY A 214 6.48 -8.64 9.63
C GLY A 214 6.80 -7.60 10.70
N GLY A 215 6.65 -6.31 10.40
CA GLY A 215 6.89 -5.25 11.37
C GLY A 215 5.99 -5.39 12.60
N ASN A 216 4.70 -5.63 12.38
CA ASN A 216 3.74 -5.81 13.48
C ASN A 216 3.95 -7.13 14.24
N ASP A 217 4.35 -8.20 13.56
CA ASP A 217 4.67 -9.50 14.16
C ASP A 217 5.72 -9.35 15.26
N LEU A 218 6.84 -8.68 14.92
CA LEU A 218 8.00 -8.55 15.80
C LEU A 218 7.86 -7.40 16.81
N LEU A 219 7.19 -6.30 16.45
CA LEU A 219 7.10 -5.11 17.30
C LEU A 219 5.88 -5.13 18.25
N ASN A 220 4.72 -5.57 17.75
CA ASN A 220 3.42 -5.37 18.41
C ASN A 220 2.77 -6.67 18.93
N TYR A 221 3.03 -7.81 18.29
CA TYR A 221 2.23 -9.02 18.53
C TYR A 221 2.98 -10.17 19.19
N GLY A 222 4.27 -9.98 19.48
CA GLY A 222 5.08 -10.97 20.19
C GLY A 222 5.27 -12.29 19.43
N ARG A 223 5.12 -12.28 18.10
CA ARG A 223 5.34 -13.45 17.26
C ARG A 223 6.83 -13.76 17.16
N THR A 224 7.14 -15.05 16.99
CA THR A 224 8.51 -15.49 16.73
C THR A 224 8.85 -15.35 15.25
N VAL A 225 10.16 -15.36 14.95
CA VAL A 225 10.64 -15.38 13.55
C VAL A 225 10.16 -16.65 12.82
N ASP A 226 10.04 -17.78 13.53
CA ASP A 226 9.48 -19.02 12.97
C ASP A 226 8.05 -18.85 12.48
N GLN A 227 7.19 -18.25 13.30
CA GLN A 227 5.79 -18.02 12.95
C GLN A 227 5.66 -17.09 11.74
N LEU A 228 6.44 -16.00 11.73
CA LEU A 228 6.47 -15.05 10.62
C LEU A 228 6.93 -15.71 9.31
N ILE A 229 8.04 -16.47 9.34
CA ILE A 229 8.55 -17.18 8.15
C ILE A 229 7.57 -18.25 7.68
N ALA A 230 6.94 -19.00 8.58
CA ALA A 230 5.95 -20.02 8.22
C ALA A 230 4.70 -19.40 7.56
N GLY A 231 4.19 -18.29 8.11
CA GLY A 231 3.04 -17.59 7.55
C GLY A 231 3.36 -16.98 6.18
N GLN A 232 4.53 -16.37 6.03
CA GLN A 232 4.96 -15.81 4.75
C GLN A 232 5.24 -16.89 3.69
N THR A 233 5.81 -18.04 4.09
CA THR A 233 5.96 -19.22 3.23
C THR A 233 4.61 -19.69 2.72
N THR A 234 3.63 -19.82 3.61
CA THR A 234 2.26 -20.23 3.26
C THR A 234 1.61 -19.27 2.26
N ALA A 235 1.69 -17.96 2.52
CA ALA A 235 1.14 -16.95 1.62
C ALA A 235 1.81 -16.95 0.24
N LEU A 236 3.14 -17.12 0.18
CA LEU A 236 3.88 -17.21 -1.08
C LEU A 236 3.55 -18.48 -1.86
N ASP A 237 3.50 -19.63 -1.20
CA ASP A 237 3.09 -20.89 -1.84
C ASP A 237 1.66 -20.78 -2.40
N GLN A 238 0.73 -20.16 -1.67
CA GLN A 238 -0.64 -19.91 -2.16
C GLN A 238 -0.67 -18.98 -3.37
N LEU A 239 0.06 -17.85 -3.32
CA LEU A 239 0.15 -16.90 -4.42
C LEU A 239 0.73 -17.55 -5.69
N ILE A 240 1.79 -18.35 -5.54
CA ILE A 240 2.43 -19.06 -6.64
C ILE A 240 1.52 -20.17 -7.17
N ALA A 241 0.83 -20.92 -6.30
CA ALA A 241 -0.15 -21.93 -6.71
C ALA A 241 -1.32 -21.31 -7.51
N ALA A 242 -1.74 -20.10 -7.15
CA ALA A 242 -2.77 -19.32 -7.84
C ALA A 242 -2.27 -18.64 -9.14
N GLY A 243 -1.03 -18.90 -9.57
CA GLY A 243 -0.51 -18.43 -10.84
C GLY A 243 0.40 -17.20 -10.77
N GLY A 244 0.66 -16.63 -9.58
CA GLY A 244 1.59 -15.51 -9.43
C GLY A 244 3.01 -15.88 -9.87
N ARG A 245 3.63 -15.08 -10.75
CA ARG A 245 4.98 -15.35 -11.30
C ARG A 245 5.99 -14.23 -11.11
N ASN A 246 5.55 -12.97 -10.98
CA ASN A 246 6.45 -11.83 -10.77
C ASN A 246 6.24 -11.28 -9.35
N ILE A 247 7.20 -11.50 -8.47
CA ILE A 247 7.08 -11.18 -7.05
C ILE A 247 8.28 -10.34 -6.60
N LEU A 248 8.01 -9.12 -6.16
CA LEU A 248 8.98 -8.25 -5.49
C LEU A 248 8.76 -8.33 -3.97
N LEU A 249 9.65 -9.04 -3.29
CA LEU A 249 9.71 -9.08 -1.83
C LEU A 249 10.62 -7.98 -1.32
N LEU A 250 10.25 -7.43 -0.18
CA LEU A 250 11.08 -6.51 0.59
C LEU A 250 11.41 -7.18 1.93
N ASN A 251 12.68 -7.16 2.32
CA ASN A 251 13.05 -7.48 3.69
C ASN A 251 12.67 -6.32 4.65
N LEU A 252 12.75 -6.55 5.96
CA LEU A 252 12.41 -5.52 6.93
C LEU A 252 13.57 -4.53 7.13
N PRO A 253 13.31 -3.21 7.19
CA PRO A 253 14.27 -2.28 7.76
C PRO A 253 14.55 -2.64 9.23
N ASN A 254 15.65 -2.14 9.79
CA ASN A 254 15.89 -2.29 11.23
C ASN A 254 14.88 -1.47 12.04
N ILE A 255 13.72 -2.08 12.32
CA ILE A 255 12.60 -1.42 13.00
C ILE A 255 12.93 -1.05 14.46
N SER A 256 14.02 -1.56 15.05
CA SER A 256 14.46 -1.11 16.38
C SER A 256 14.92 0.36 16.40
N ARG A 257 15.15 0.96 15.23
CA ARG A 257 15.57 2.36 15.06
C ARG A 257 14.40 3.34 14.94
N VAL A 258 13.15 2.89 14.96
CA VAL A 258 11.99 3.81 14.88
C VAL A 258 11.77 4.53 16.22
N PRO A 259 11.18 5.75 16.22
CA PRO A 259 11.14 6.60 17.41
C PRO A 259 10.46 5.99 18.65
N VAL A 260 9.55 5.03 18.48
CA VAL A 260 8.88 4.33 19.60
C VAL A 260 9.87 3.69 20.57
N PHE A 261 11.06 3.28 20.11
CA PHE A 261 12.09 2.66 20.96
C PHE A 261 12.77 3.64 21.91
N LYS A 262 12.54 4.95 21.79
CA LYS A 262 12.88 5.91 22.85
C LYS A 262 12.06 5.70 24.14
N MET A 263 10.95 4.95 24.04
CA MET A 263 10.01 4.66 25.14
C MET A 263 9.89 3.15 25.42
N ARG A 264 10.77 2.33 24.84
CA ARG A 264 10.78 0.86 25.03
C ARG A 264 12.18 0.39 25.40
N ASN A 265 12.27 -0.79 26.01
CA ASN A 265 13.52 -1.39 26.48
C ASN A 265 13.90 -2.68 25.74
N ASP A 266 13.17 -3.05 24.68
CA ASP A 266 13.33 -4.30 23.94
C ASP A 266 13.94 -4.11 22.53
N ALA A 267 14.60 -2.97 22.28
CA ALA A 267 15.21 -2.64 20.99
C ALA A 267 16.19 -3.69 20.49
N ASP A 268 17.08 -4.18 21.37
CA ASP A 268 18.11 -5.17 21.01
C ASP A 268 17.50 -6.52 20.62
N LYS A 269 16.45 -6.94 21.34
CA LYS A 269 15.69 -8.15 21.01
C LYS A 269 15.07 -8.04 19.63
N VAL A 270 14.38 -6.93 19.35
CA VAL A 270 13.73 -6.71 18.06
C VAL A 270 14.75 -6.60 16.93
N ALA A 271 15.89 -5.95 17.17
CA ALA A 271 16.98 -5.87 16.20
C ALA A 271 17.51 -7.27 15.83
N ALA A 272 17.74 -8.13 16.82
CA ALA A 272 18.19 -9.51 16.59
C ALA A 272 17.15 -10.32 15.79
N GLN A 273 15.85 -10.18 16.11
CA GLN A 273 14.78 -10.84 15.37
C GLN A 273 14.68 -10.37 13.92
N VAL A 274 14.88 -9.09 13.64
CA VAL A 274 14.90 -8.55 12.27
C VAL A 274 16.07 -9.12 11.46
N VAL A 275 17.26 -9.21 12.06
CA VAL A 275 18.43 -9.82 11.40
C VAL A 275 18.17 -11.28 11.06
N GLU A 276 17.67 -12.06 12.01
CA GLU A 276 17.32 -13.47 11.80
C GLU A 276 16.25 -13.61 10.71
N TYR A 277 15.17 -12.81 10.78
CA TYR A 277 14.11 -12.81 9.80
C TYR A 277 14.62 -12.50 8.39
N ASN A 278 15.42 -11.45 8.22
CA ASN A 278 15.94 -11.06 6.91
C ASN A 278 16.86 -12.14 6.30
N GLN A 279 17.67 -12.82 7.12
CA GLN A 279 18.47 -13.97 6.69
C GLN A 279 17.57 -15.13 6.23
N ARG A 280 16.54 -15.46 7.01
CA ARG A 280 15.61 -16.55 6.70
C ARG A 280 14.73 -16.26 5.49
N LEU A 281 14.34 -15.01 5.28
CA LEU A 281 13.62 -14.58 4.08
C LEU A 281 14.48 -14.78 2.83
N THR A 282 15.78 -14.48 2.92
CA THR A 282 16.75 -14.74 1.82
C THR A 282 16.82 -16.23 1.48
N MET A 283 16.89 -17.10 2.51
CA MET A 283 16.86 -18.55 2.33
C MET A 283 15.55 -19.04 1.70
N LEU A 284 14.40 -18.50 2.14
CA LEU A 284 13.09 -18.82 1.56
C LEU A 284 13.01 -18.45 0.07
N VAL A 285 13.49 -17.26 -0.30
CA VAL A 285 13.56 -16.83 -1.71
C VAL A 285 14.41 -17.78 -2.54
N ALA A 286 15.58 -18.19 -2.05
CA ALA A 286 16.43 -19.16 -2.72
C ALA A 286 15.72 -20.52 -2.89
N ALA A 287 15.06 -21.01 -1.84
CA ALA A 287 14.30 -22.26 -1.89
C ALA A 287 13.16 -22.21 -2.91
N LEU A 288 12.39 -21.12 -2.98
CA LEU A 288 11.31 -20.93 -3.95
C LEU A 288 11.85 -20.87 -5.39
N ARG A 289 12.97 -20.18 -5.62
CA ARG A 289 13.65 -20.17 -6.93
C ARG A 289 14.06 -21.57 -7.37
N MET A 290 14.65 -22.37 -6.47
CA MET A 290 15.02 -23.76 -6.76
C MET A 290 13.79 -24.63 -7.06
N LYS A 291 12.71 -24.48 -6.28
CA LYS A 291 11.46 -25.25 -6.42
C LYS A 291 10.74 -24.97 -7.75
N HIS A 292 10.70 -23.71 -8.18
CA HIS A 292 9.89 -23.30 -9.34
C HIS A 292 10.68 -23.08 -10.63
N GLY A 293 12.00 -22.93 -10.54
CA GLY A 293 12.90 -22.70 -11.67
C GLY A 293 12.62 -21.38 -12.37
N ASN A 294 12.87 -21.33 -13.68
CA ASN A 294 12.67 -20.15 -14.52
C ASN A 294 11.21 -19.67 -14.64
N ARG A 295 10.23 -20.44 -14.15
CA ARG A 295 8.83 -20.05 -14.15
C ARG A 295 8.56 -18.93 -13.14
N LEU A 296 9.33 -18.85 -12.05
CA LEU A 296 9.11 -17.87 -10.99
C LEU A 296 10.19 -16.79 -11.04
N ASN A 297 9.78 -15.55 -11.33
CA ASN A 297 10.61 -14.37 -11.13
C ASN A 297 10.30 -13.74 -9.76
N ILE A 298 10.97 -14.23 -8.73
CA ILE A 298 10.91 -13.66 -7.38
C ILE A 298 12.21 -12.91 -7.09
N GLN A 299 12.10 -11.66 -6.66
CA GLN A 299 13.23 -10.78 -6.36
C GLN A 299 13.11 -10.23 -4.94
N LEU A 300 14.23 -10.17 -4.22
CA LEU A 300 14.30 -9.62 -2.87
C LEU A 300 15.04 -8.29 -2.92
N PHE A 301 14.34 -7.22 -2.58
CA PHE A 301 14.93 -5.89 -2.40
C PHE A 301 15.37 -5.71 -0.94
N ASP A 302 16.58 -5.18 -0.76
CA ASP A 302 17.18 -4.94 0.56
C ASP A 302 16.77 -3.57 1.13
N THR A 303 15.55 -3.51 1.64
CA THR A 303 15.02 -2.38 2.40
C THR A 303 15.86 -2.08 3.64
N GLY A 304 16.41 -3.13 4.27
CA GLY A 304 17.34 -3.06 5.40
C GLY A 304 18.54 -2.17 5.11
N ALA A 305 19.29 -2.50 4.06
CA ALA A 305 20.45 -1.72 3.63
C ALA A 305 20.06 -0.28 3.24
N MET A 306 18.95 -0.11 2.51
CA MET A 306 18.48 1.21 2.08
C MET A 306 18.15 2.12 3.28
N PHE A 307 17.41 1.62 4.28
CA PHE A 307 17.09 2.40 5.47
C PHE A 307 18.31 2.65 6.36
N THR A 308 19.24 1.69 6.47
CA THR A 308 20.50 1.90 7.18
C THR A 308 21.30 3.05 6.55
N ASP A 309 21.46 3.06 5.23
CA ASP A 309 22.17 4.16 4.54
C ASP A 309 21.45 5.50 4.70
N LEU A 310 20.11 5.51 4.65
CA LEU A 310 19.32 6.72 4.91
C LEU A 310 19.52 7.26 6.33
N LEU A 311 19.49 6.39 7.33
CA LEU A 311 19.56 6.80 8.73
C LEU A 311 20.98 7.20 9.14
N ASP A 312 22.00 6.60 8.54
CA ASP A 312 23.41 6.85 8.85
C ASP A 312 24.01 7.99 8.00
N HIS A 313 23.50 8.19 6.78
CA HIS A 313 23.95 9.24 5.84
C HIS A 313 22.79 10.14 5.36
N PRO A 314 21.99 10.74 6.26
CA PRO A 314 20.75 11.43 5.88
C PRO A 314 20.95 12.64 4.96
N ALA A 315 22.12 13.30 5.02
CA ALA A 315 22.45 14.42 4.15
C ALA A 315 22.45 14.06 2.66
N LYS A 316 22.79 12.80 2.30
CA LYS A 316 22.70 12.27 0.92
C LYS A 316 21.27 12.33 0.36
N TYR A 317 20.29 12.35 1.25
CA TYR A 317 18.87 12.29 0.95
C TYR A 317 18.12 13.60 1.27
N ASN A 318 18.85 14.67 1.61
CA ASN A 318 18.29 15.94 2.10
C ASN A 318 17.40 15.77 3.35
N VAL A 319 17.71 14.78 4.18
CA VAL A 319 17.06 14.53 5.46
C VAL A 319 17.92 15.11 6.58
N LYS A 320 17.27 15.68 7.61
CA LYS A 320 17.92 16.25 8.78
C LYS A 320 17.62 15.50 10.08
N ASN A 321 16.43 14.91 10.20
CA ASN A 321 16.03 14.20 11.41
C ASN A 321 15.74 12.72 11.14
N THR A 322 16.55 11.87 11.75
CA THR A 322 16.47 10.40 11.64
C THR A 322 16.07 9.72 12.94
N THR A 323 15.77 10.47 14.01
CA THR A 323 15.57 9.90 15.35
C THR A 323 14.23 10.25 15.99
N SER A 324 13.61 11.37 15.62
CA SER A 324 12.32 11.81 16.14
C SER A 324 11.26 11.74 15.04
N SER A 325 10.02 11.51 15.45
CA SER A 325 8.84 11.67 14.60
C SER A 325 8.56 13.15 14.34
N CYS A 326 8.04 13.49 13.16
CA CYS A 326 7.53 14.82 12.88
C CYS A 326 6.31 15.16 13.73
N LEU A 327 5.36 14.22 13.93
CA LEU A 327 4.25 14.37 14.87
C LEU A 327 4.73 14.33 16.32
N ASP A 328 4.16 15.18 17.17
CA ASP A 328 4.47 15.24 18.61
C ASP A 328 3.72 14.16 19.38
N ILE A 329 4.21 12.92 19.29
CA ILE A 329 3.62 11.75 19.94
C ILE A 329 4.59 11.23 20.99
N ASN A 330 4.22 11.34 22.27
CA ASN A 330 5.01 10.85 23.40
C ASN A 330 4.26 9.72 24.10
N SER A 331 3.86 8.70 23.33
CA SER A 331 3.11 7.53 23.80
C SER A 331 3.41 6.31 22.93
N THR A 332 3.33 5.12 23.54
CA THR A 332 3.42 3.81 22.89
C THR A 332 2.03 3.22 22.60
N ALA A 333 0.96 3.88 23.03
CA ALA A 333 -0.41 3.37 22.88
C ALA A 333 -0.86 3.42 21.41
N SER A 334 -1.50 2.36 20.93
CA SER A 334 -2.07 2.32 19.58
C SER A 334 -3.26 3.27 19.38
N THR A 335 -3.88 3.75 20.46
CA THR A 335 -4.98 4.71 20.41
C THR A 335 -4.58 6.06 19.84
N VAL A 336 -3.29 6.39 19.76
CA VAL A 336 -2.78 7.62 19.14
C VAL A 336 -3.21 7.77 17.69
N TYR A 337 -3.35 6.66 16.96
CA TYR A 337 -3.77 6.63 15.55
C TYR A 337 -5.25 6.97 15.37
N LEU A 338 -6.06 6.96 16.42
CA LEU A 338 -7.47 7.38 16.40
C LEU A 338 -7.63 8.87 16.73
N GLN A 339 -6.57 9.52 17.19
CA GLN A 339 -6.60 10.89 17.70
C GLN A 339 -5.98 11.86 16.70
N ALA A 340 -6.42 13.12 16.74
CA ALA A 340 -5.71 14.16 16.01
C ALA A 340 -4.35 14.41 16.68
N GLN A 341 -3.31 14.50 15.87
CA GLN A 341 -1.94 14.83 16.29
C GLN A 341 -1.49 16.11 15.59
N LYS A 342 -0.49 16.79 16.17
CA LYS A 342 0.12 17.98 15.56
C LYS A 342 1.61 17.73 15.32
N PRO A 343 2.19 18.31 14.27
CA PRO A 343 3.64 18.35 14.12
C PRO A 343 4.31 19.02 15.32
N ARG A 344 5.50 18.54 15.68
CA ARG A 344 6.40 19.19 16.63
C ARG A 344 6.83 20.56 16.09
N LYS A 345 7.24 21.48 16.98
CA LYS A 345 7.64 22.84 16.58
C LYS A 345 8.82 22.84 15.59
N GLU A 346 9.74 21.90 15.75
CA GLU A 346 10.91 21.70 14.90
C GLU A 346 10.56 21.08 13.54
N CYS A 347 9.39 20.43 13.40
CA CYS A 347 8.96 19.88 12.13
C CYS A 347 8.28 20.96 11.27
N THR A 348 9.10 21.86 10.73
CA THR A 348 8.65 22.90 9.79
C THR A 348 8.52 22.38 8.36
N ASN A 349 9.33 21.37 7.99
CA ASN A 349 9.26 20.65 6.72
C ASN A 349 9.32 19.13 6.99
N PRO A 350 8.20 18.38 6.84
CA PRO A 350 8.19 16.93 7.03
C PRO A 350 9.13 16.16 6.11
N ASP A 351 9.50 16.70 4.95
CA ASP A 351 10.39 16.00 4.01
C ASP A 351 11.82 15.88 4.57
N GLU A 352 12.19 16.70 5.56
CA GLU A 352 13.47 16.63 6.26
C GLU A 352 13.49 15.59 7.40
N PHE A 353 12.36 14.91 7.65
CA PHE A 353 12.23 13.86 8.66
C PHE A 353 12.11 12.49 8.00
N VAL A 354 12.77 11.49 8.58
CA VAL A 354 12.53 10.09 8.17
C VAL A 354 11.15 9.63 8.61
N PHE A 355 10.75 9.98 9.83
CA PHE A 355 9.57 9.44 10.50
C PHE A 355 8.45 10.47 10.60
N TRP A 356 7.24 10.08 10.19
CA TRP A 356 6.04 10.89 10.37
C TRP A 356 5.50 10.75 11.79
N ASP A 357 5.30 9.50 12.24
CA ASP A 357 4.89 9.15 13.59
C ASP A 357 5.96 8.27 14.27
N ASN A 358 5.64 7.66 15.42
CA ASN A 358 6.62 6.88 16.18
C ASN A 358 7.02 5.55 15.53
N MET A 359 6.34 5.13 14.46
CA MET A 359 6.62 3.88 13.74
C MET A 359 6.78 4.07 12.24
N HIS A 360 6.00 4.96 11.63
CA HIS A 360 5.90 5.04 10.17
C HIS A 360 6.75 6.16 9.56
N PRO A 361 7.32 5.91 8.37
CA PRO A 361 8.09 6.91 7.65
C PRO A 361 7.22 8.03 7.07
N THR A 362 7.85 9.17 6.77
CA THR A 362 7.24 10.24 5.97
C THR A 362 7.08 9.81 4.52
N THR A 363 6.24 10.54 3.78
CA THR A 363 6.08 10.32 2.34
C THR A 363 7.38 10.54 1.57
N ASN A 364 8.27 11.43 2.03
CA ASN A 364 9.58 11.60 1.40
C ASN A 364 10.42 10.32 1.49
N THR A 365 10.44 9.67 2.66
CA THR A 365 11.08 8.36 2.83
C THR A 365 10.40 7.28 1.99
N HIS A 366 9.06 7.26 1.92
CA HIS A 366 8.34 6.35 1.03
C HIS A 366 8.64 6.60 -0.45
N ARG A 367 8.85 7.85 -0.87
CA ARG A 367 9.24 8.21 -2.23
C ARG A 367 10.63 7.69 -2.58
N LEU A 368 11.57 7.73 -1.64
CA LEU A 368 12.89 7.12 -1.80
C LEU A 368 12.77 5.60 -1.98
N LEU A 369 12.01 4.92 -1.11
CA LEU A 369 11.78 3.48 -1.21
C LEU A 369 11.10 3.11 -2.53
N GLY A 370 10.03 3.82 -2.92
CA GLY A 370 9.32 3.63 -4.18
C GLY A 370 10.20 3.86 -5.42
N LYS A 371 11.08 4.87 -5.37
CA LYS A 371 12.07 5.09 -6.44
C LYS A 371 13.05 3.92 -6.54
N PHE A 372 13.69 3.54 -5.44
CA PHE A 372 14.70 2.47 -5.46
C PHE A 372 14.13 1.11 -5.84
N THR A 373 12.95 0.77 -5.30
CA THR A 373 12.23 -0.44 -5.71
C THR A 373 11.79 -0.39 -7.16
N GLY A 374 11.41 0.78 -7.68
CA GLY A 374 11.08 0.96 -9.10
C GLY A 374 12.28 0.78 -10.02
N ASP A 375 13.44 1.34 -9.67
CA ASP A 375 14.68 1.14 -10.42
C ASP A 375 15.12 -0.34 -10.38
N PHE A 376 15.04 -0.96 -9.20
CA PHE A 376 15.29 -2.38 -9.03
C PHE A 376 14.31 -3.23 -9.86
N ALA A 377 13.02 -2.90 -9.86
CA ALA A 377 12.03 -3.63 -10.63
C ALA A 377 12.32 -3.57 -12.14
N LYS A 378 12.69 -2.40 -12.66
CA LYS A 378 13.08 -2.21 -14.07
C LYS A 378 14.31 -3.04 -14.45
N GLN A 379 15.20 -3.30 -13.50
CA GLN A 379 16.38 -4.14 -13.74
C GLN A 379 16.05 -5.63 -13.80
N TYR A 380 15.12 -6.13 -12.98
CA TYR A 380 14.91 -7.57 -12.78
C TYR A 380 13.60 -8.14 -13.35
N PHE A 381 12.64 -7.30 -13.73
CA PHE A 381 11.38 -7.73 -14.34
C PHE A 381 11.34 -7.28 -15.81
N VAL A 382 11.85 -8.15 -16.69
CA VAL A 382 12.02 -7.86 -18.14
C VAL A 382 10.71 -7.70 -18.92
N ASN A 383 9.59 -8.11 -18.34
CA ASN A 383 8.26 -8.00 -18.96
C ASN A 383 7.51 -6.74 -18.51
N LEU A 384 8.19 -5.73 -17.95
CA LEU A 384 7.57 -4.44 -17.69
C LEU A 384 7.25 -3.70 -19.02
N PRO A 385 6.24 -2.81 -19.05
CA PRO A 385 5.96 -2.02 -20.23
C PRO A 385 7.19 -1.23 -20.68
N VAL A 386 7.50 -1.26 -21.98
CA VAL A 386 8.54 -0.40 -22.56
C VAL A 386 8.02 1.04 -22.53
N ASN A 387 8.84 1.95 -22.02
CA ASN A 387 8.49 3.37 -21.88
C ASN A 387 8.47 4.13 -23.20
#